data_AF-A0A920QWD3-F1
#
_entry.id   AF-A0A920QWD3-F1
#
_cell.length_a   1.000
_cell.length_b   1.000
_cell.length_c   1.000
_cell.angle_alpha   90.00
_cell.angle_beta   90.00
_cell.angle_gamma   90.00
#
_symmetry.space_group_name_H-M   'P 1'
#
loop_
_entity.id
_entity.type
_entity.pdbx_description
1 polymer ?
#
loop_
_entity_poly.entity_id
_entity_poly.type
_entity_poly.pdbx_seq_one_letter_code
_entity_poly.pdbx_strand_id
1 'polypeptide(L)'
;MLNNRPGRGFNLTAPKGHPNAPAFGRVPETTLHAWALEHDGRRYFGATPGGRNQLPWNLQTILVLLRSGSLNTAVTEPRWGYGAEVGGFYIESDHPDASTSSERIVAPHSLLSRGADHHPLFERRFVESRCRSQNRQCRE
;
A
#
# COMPACT_ATOMS: atom_id res chain seq x y z
N MET A 1 6.93 -13.70 -18.04
CA MET A 1 5.87 -12.85 -17.45
C MET A 1 5.83 -11.53 -18.19
N LEU A 2 4.65 -11.08 -18.64
CA LEU A 2 4.45 -9.76 -19.28
C LEU A 2 3.78 -8.81 -18.27
N ASN A 3 4.05 -7.51 -18.37
CA ASN A 3 3.38 -6.51 -17.53
C ASN A 3 1.94 -6.25 -18.03
N ASN A 4 1.06 -5.82 -17.12
CA ASN A 4 -0.30 -5.39 -17.44
C ASN A 4 -0.42 -3.85 -17.49
N ARG A 5 0.70 -3.15 -17.70
CA ARG A 5 0.77 -1.68 -17.58
C ARG A 5 -0.16 -0.97 -18.56
N PRO A 6 -0.25 -1.34 -19.85
CA PRO A 6 -1.21 -0.70 -20.75
C PRO A 6 -2.67 -0.91 -20.33
N GLY A 7 -3.01 -2.10 -19.83
CA GLY A 7 -4.39 -2.43 -19.43
C GLY A 7 -4.86 -1.77 -18.13
N ARG A 8 -3.92 -1.40 -17.24
CA ARG A 8 -4.21 -0.74 -15.95
C ARG A 8 -3.94 0.77 -15.95
N GLY A 9 -3.03 1.24 -16.80
CA GLY A 9 -2.51 2.61 -16.73
C GLY A 9 -3.21 3.62 -17.62
N PHE A 10 -3.81 3.20 -18.73
CA PHE A 10 -4.62 4.09 -19.57
C PHE A 10 -6.02 4.25 -18.99
N ASN A 11 -6.61 5.43 -19.18
CA ASN A 11 -8.03 5.61 -18.98
C ASN A 11 -8.78 5.11 -20.23
N LEU A 12 -9.30 3.88 -20.14
CA LEU A 12 -9.98 3.20 -21.24
C LEU A 12 -11.36 3.79 -21.57
N THR A 13 -11.95 4.58 -20.67
CA THR A 13 -13.26 5.23 -20.88
C THR A 13 -13.12 6.70 -21.24
N ALA A 14 -11.91 7.24 -21.28
CA ALA A 14 -11.67 8.64 -21.62
C ALA A 14 -12.00 8.92 -23.10
N PRO A 15 -12.53 10.12 -23.41
CA PRO A 15 -12.74 10.53 -24.78
C PRO A 15 -11.43 10.59 -25.57
N LYS A 16 -11.54 10.42 -26.90
CA LYS A 16 -10.41 10.55 -27.82
C LYS A 16 -9.77 11.93 -27.66
N GLY A 17 -8.46 11.96 -27.47
CA GLY A 17 -7.70 13.20 -27.23
C GLY A 17 -7.38 13.48 -25.76
N HIS A 18 -7.99 12.76 -24.80
CA HIS A 18 -7.57 12.85 -23.40
C HIS A 18 -6.09 12.47 -23.24
N PRO A 19 -5.31 13.15 -22.38
CA PRO A 19 -3.87 12.89 -22.23
C PRO A 19 -3.54 11.42 -21.94
N ASN A 20 -4.35 10.77 -21.09
CA ASN A 20 -4.19 9.36 -20.72
C ASN A 20 -5.14 8.39 -21.45
N ALA A 21 -5.73 8.79 -22.60
CA ALA A 21 -6.45 7.84 -23.46
C ALA A 21 -5.47 6.92 -24.22
N PRO A 22 -5.83 5.65 -24.47
CA PRO A 22 -4.96 4.72 -25.20
C PRO A 22 -4.80 5.14 -26.66
N ALA A 23 -3.56 5.10 -27.15
CA ALA A 23 -3.25 5.26 -28.58
C ALA A 23 -1.96 4.52 -28.94
N PHE A 24 -1.80 4.18 -30.22
CA PHE A 24 -0.60 3.50 -30.72
C PHE A 24 0.67 4.29 -30.37
N GLY A 25 1.69 3.58 -29.87
CA GLY A 25 2.96 4.18 -29.47
C GLY A 25 2.93 5.02 -28.18
N ARG A 26 1.77 5.20 -27.53
CA ARG A 26 1.71 5.91 -26.25
C ARG A 26 2.11 5.02 -25.08
N VAL A 27 2.61 5.66 -24.03
CA VAL A 27 2.89 5.05 -22.73
C VAL A 27 1.86 5.60 -21.74
N PRO A 28 1.22 4.75 -20.93
CA PRO A 28 0.27 5.22 -19.93
C PRO A 28 0.97 6.01 -18.82
N GLU A 29 0.20 6.88 -18.17
CA GLU A 29 0.62 7.60 -16.97
C GLU A 29 1.29 6.65 -15.96
N THR A 30 2.39 7.12 -15.37
CA THR A 30 3.14 6.33 -14.40
C THR A 30 2.84 6.81 -13.00
N THR A 31 2.64 5.86 -12.10
CA THR A 31 2.62 6.13 -10.67
C THR A 31 4.00 5.96 -10.03
N LEU A 32 5.03 5.57 -10.80
CA LEU A 32 6.38 5.36 -10.29
C LEU A 32 7.04 6.70 -9.98
N HIS A 33 7.18 7.00 -8.70
CA HIS A 33 7.80 8.23 -8.23
C HIS A 33 8.97 7.88 -7.30
N ALA A 34 10.18 7.93 -7.85
CA ALA A 34 11.41 7.92 -7.07
C ALA A 34 11.81 9.36 -6.74
N TRP A 35 12.42 9.55 -5.57
CA TRP A 35 12.81 10.87 -5.08
C TRP A 35 14.20 10.83 -4.44
N ALA A 36 14.81 12.01 -4.40
CA ALA A 36 16.02 12.30 -3.66
C ALA A 36 15.79 13.53 -2.80
N LEU A 37 16.35 13.53 -1.59
CA LEU A 37 16.27 14.63 -0.63
C LEU A 37 17.66 14.89 -0.07
N GLU A 38 18.10 16.14 -0.08
CA GLU A 38 19.26 16.58 0.69
C GLU A 38 18.76 17.38 1.91
N HIS A 39 19.15 16.95 3.11
CA HIS A 39 18.72 17.57 4.36
C HIS A 39 19.77 17.31 5.46
N ASP A 40 20.12 18.32 6.23
CA ASP A 40 21.13 18.28 7.29
C ASP A 40 22.47 17.67 6.86
N GLY A 41 22.94 18.02 5.66
CA GLY A 41 24.18 17.51 5.09
C GLY A 41 24.13 16.03 4.69
N ARG A 42 22.94 15.41 4.69
CA ARG A 42 22.72 14.00 4.33
C ARG A 42 21.89 13.92 3.06
N ARG A 43 22.12 12.88 2.26
CA ARG A 43 21.33 12.55 1.08
C ARG A 43 20.51 11.29 1.32
N TYR A 44 19.21 11.41 1.07
CA TYR A 44 18.24 10.34 1.14
C TYR A 44 17.72 10.05 -0.26
N PHE A 45 17.53 8.77 -0.56
CA PHE A 45 16.92 8.32 -1.80
C PHE A 45 15.81 7.35 -1.44
N GLY A 46 14.67 7.44 -2.11
CA GLY A 46 13.55 6.59 -1.78
C GLY A 46 12.48 6.53 -2.85
N ALA A 47 11.61 5.55 -2.65
CA ALA A 47 10.38 5.35 -3.39
C ALA A 47 9.49 4.42 -2.54
N THR A 48 8.20 4.44 -2.79
CA THR A 48 7.25 3.49 -2.21
C THR A 48 6.59 2.71 -3.36
N PRO A 49 6.35 1.39 -3.25
CA PRO A 49 5.45 0.70 -4.17
C PRO A 49 3.99 1.12 -3.87
N GLY A 50 3.02 0.83 -4.75
CA GLY A 50 1.59 1.00 -4.40
C GLY A 50 0.70 1.82 -5.32
N GLY A 51 1.02 1.94 -6.61
CA GLY A 51 0.15 2.63 -7.57
C GLY A 51 -0.12 4.08 -7.16
N ARG A 52 -1.40 4.47 -7.09
CA ARG A 52 -1.81 5.85 -6.73
C ARG A 52 -1.31 6.32 -5.36
N ASN A 53 -1.02 5.41 -4.44
CA ASN A 53 -0.58 5.75 -3.09
C ASN A 53 0.92 6.10 -3.01
N GLN A 54 1.70 5.92 -4.07
CA GLN A 54 3.12 6.27 -4.03
C GLN A 54 3.36 7.74 -3.70
N LEU A 55 2.55 8.65 -4.26
CA LEU A 55 2.71 10.08 -4.01
C LEU A 55 2.43 10.45 -2.53
N PRO A 56 1.25 10.15 -1.93
CA PRO A 56 1.01 10.50 -0.53
C PRO A 56 1.94 9.75 0.43
N TRP A 57 2.35 8.52 0.13
CA TRP A 57 3.29 7.79 0.98
C TRP A 57 4.71 8.32 0.90
N ASN A 58 5.20 8.67 -0.29
CA ASN A 58 6.49 9.35 -0.42
C ASN A 58 6.48 10.69 0.34
N LEU A 59 5.40 11.47 0.22
CA LEU A 59 5.25 12.71 0.96
C LEU A 59 5.32 12.49 2.48
N GLN A 60 4.56 11.52 3.00
CA GLN A 60 4.60 11.15 4.42
C GLN A 60 6.03 10.76 4.85
N THR A 61 6.71 9.88 4.11
CA THR A 61 8.09 9.48 4.40
C THR A 61 9.06 10.68 4.41
N ILE A 62 8.96 11.58 3.44
CA ILE A 62 9.80 12.79 3.37
C ILE A 62 9.54 13.69 4.57
N LEU A 63 8.28 13.93 4.94
CA LEU A 63 7.92 14.76 6.10
C LEU A 63 8.47 14.17 7.40
N VAL A 64 8.42 12.85 7.57
CA VAL A 64 9.02 12.18 8.73
C VAL A 64 10.54 12.32 8.74
N LEU A 65 11.20 12.21 7.59
CA LEU A 65 12.65 12.43 7.48
C LEU A 65 13.05 13.85 7.82
N LEU A 66 12.30 14.84 7.34
CA LEU A 66 12.54 16.26 7.66
C LEU A 66 12.32 16.57 9.14
N ARG A 67 11.39 15.87 9.80
CA ARG A 67 11.10 16.07 11.23
C ARG A 67 12.05 15.34 12.16
N SER A 68 12.47 14.12 11.80
CA SER A 68 13.17 13.21 12.72
C SER A 68 14.62 12.90 12.33
N GLY A 69 15.00 13.07 11.06
CA GLY A 69 16.27 12.59 10.50
C GLY A 69 16.45 11.07 10.56
N SER A 70 15.44 10.32 11.01
CA SER A 70 15.51 8.88 11.27
C SER A 70 14.90 8.09 10.13
N LEU A 71 15.73 7.30 9.44
CA LEU A 71 15.26 6.38 8.40
C LEU A 71 14.33 5.31 8.96
N ASN A 72 14.62 4.78 10.15
CA ASN A 72 13.79 3.77 10.79
C ASN A 72 12.37 4.32 11.03
N THR A 73 12.28 5.50 11.63
CA THR A 73 11.00 6.17 11.86
C THR A 73 10.28 6.43 10.54
N ALA A 74 10.97 6.95 9.52
CA ALA A 74 10.36 7.26 8.23
C ALA A 74 9.77 6.05 7.48
N VAL A 75 10.30 4.84 7.71
CA VAL A 75 9.78 3.61 7.10
C VAL A 75 8.74 2.89 7.94
N THR A 76 8.78 3.01 9.27
CA THR A 76 7.86 2.32 10.18
C THR A 76 6.69 3.17 10.66
N GLU A 77 6.74 4.49 10.49
CA GLU A 77 5.67 5.36 10.97
C GLU A 77 4.35 5.05 10.25
N PRO A 78 3.23 4.99 11.01
CA PRO A 78 1.92 4.68 10.46
C PRO A 78 1.52 5.62 9.34
N ARG A 79 0.76 5.11 8.37
CA ARG A 79 0.37 5.86 7.16
C ARG A 79 -1.13 5.96 6.97
N TRP A 80 -1.51 6.93 6.16
CA TRP A 80 -2.80 6.98 5.50
C TRP A 80 -2.62 6.93 3.98
N GLY A 81 -3.69 6.62 3.26
CA GLY A 81 -3.67 6.60 1.81
C GLY A 81 -5.05 6.61 1.20
N TYR A 82 -5.08 6.69 -0.12
CA TYR A 82 -6.30 6.59 -0.90
C TYR A 82 -6.75 5.12 -1.01
N GLY A 83 -8.04 4.86 -0.74
CA GLY A 83 -8.69 3.55 -0.79
C GLY A 83 -8.87 2.97 -2.19
N ALA A 84 -9.76 2.00 -2.37
CA ALA A 84 -10.14 1.52 -3.71
C ALA A 84 -11.15 2.46 -4.38
N GLU A 85 -12.07 3.00 -3.59
CA GLU A 85 -13.13 3.89 -4.05
C GLU A 85 -12.59 5.27 -4.44
N VAL A 86 -13.31 5.92 -5.36
CA VAL A 86 -13.06 7.32 -5.71
C VAL A 86 -13.40 8.18 -4.49
N GLY A 87 -12.45 8.99 -4.05
CA GLY A 87 -12.59 9.80 -2.83
C GLY A 87 -12.49 9.02 -1.52
N GLY A 88 -12.34 7.69 -1.56
CA GLY A 88 -12.14 6.89 -0.35
C GLY A 88 -10.73 7.04 0.21
N PHE A 89 -10.61 7.08 1.53
CA PHE A 89 -9.35 7.06 2.27
C PHE A 89 -9.28 5.87 3.21
N TYR A 90 -8.07 5.54 3.64
CA TYR A 90 -7.86 4.67 4.77
C TYR A 90 -6.72 5.20 5.63
N ILE A 91 -6.70 4.73 6.87
CA ILE A 91 -5.68 5.02 7.87
C ILE A 91 -5.26 3.69 8.51
N GLU A 92 -3.96 3.53 8.76
CA GLU A 92 -3.45 2.37 9.47
C GLU A 92 -3.89 2.38 10.94
N SER A 93 -4.15 1.20 11.49
CA SER A 93 -4.74 1.04 12.83
C SER A 93 -3.85 1.53 13.97
N ASP A 94 -2.55 1.63 13.74
CA ASP A 94 -1.56 2.16 14.68
C ASP A 94 -1.28 3.66 14.48
N HIS A 95 -1.95 4.31 13.52
CA HIS A 95 -1.85 5.74 13.33
C HIS A 95 -2.50 6.50 14.51
N PRO A 96 -1.90 7.60 15.02
CA PRO A 96 -2.43 8.36 16.15
C PRO A 96 -3.91 8.79 15.98
N ASP A 97 -4.25 9.19 14.76
CA ASP A 97 -5.61 9.63 14.42
C ASP A 97 -6.60 8.47 14.12
N ALA A 98 -6.17 7.20 14.19
CA ALA A 98 -7.03 6.06 13.86
C ALA A 98 -8.26 5.95 14.78
N SER A 99 -8.13 6.36 16.04
CA SER A 99 -9.22 6.30 17.02
C SER A 99 -10.30 7.37 16.82
N THR A 100 -9.98 8.46 16.12
CA THR A 100 -10.89 9.60 15.87
C THR A 100 -11.30 9.70 14.40
N SER A 101 -10.71 8.89 13.53
CA SER A 101 -10.98 8.89 12.10
C SER A 101 -12.33 8.25 11.79
N SER A 102 -13.09 8.88 10.89
CA SER A 102 -14.25 8.27 10.23
C SER A 102 -13.88 7.42 9.02
N GLU A 103 -12.60 7.37 8.65
CA GLU A 103 -12.12 6.66 7.47
C GLU A 103 -11.97 5.16 7.73
N ARG A 104 -11.78 4.40 6.64
CA ARG A 104 -11.53 2.96 6.73
C ARG A 104 -10.23 2.69 7.50
N ILE A 105 -10.31 1.93 8.58
CA ILE A 105 -9.13 1.44 9.30
C ILE A 105 -8.57 0.19 8.62
N VAL A 106 -7.25 0.11 8.45
CA VAL A 106 -6.54 -1.05 7.89
C VAL A 106 -5.39 -1.49 8.80
N ALA A 107 -4.92 -2.73 8.62
CA ALA A 107 -3.71 -3.18 9.30
C ALA A 107 -2.47 -2.38 8.85
N PRO A 108 -1.46 -2.18 9.71
CA PRO A 108 -0.27 -1.42 9.38
C PRO A 108 0.55 -2.07 8.26
N HIS A 109 0.96 -1.32 7.24
CA HIS A 109 1.77 -1.84 6.14
C HIS A 109 3.17 -2.28 6.58
N SER A 110 3.69 -1.69 7.67
CA SER A 110 4.94 -2.11 8.32
C SER A 110 4.88 -3.58 8.79
N LEU A 111 3.69 -4.09 9.12
CA LEU A 111 3.46 -5.47 9.57
C LEU A 111 3.18 -6.44 8.41
N LEU A 112 2.83 -5.94 7.22
CA LEU A 112 2.52 -6.79 6.05
C LEU A 112 3.74 -7.50 5.45
N SER A 113 4.96 -7.14 5.88
CA SER A 113 6.17 -7.93 5.59
C SER A 113 6.15 -9.33 6.23
N ARG A 114 5.19 -9.62 7.12
CA ARG A 114 5.05 -10.91 7.83
C ARG A 114 3.96 -11.85 7.30
N GLY A 115 3.30 -11.59 6.17
CA GLY A 115 2.23 -12.49 5.76
C GLY A 115 1.68 -12.28 4.35
N ALA A 116 2.40 -12.81 3.35
CA ALA A 116 1.75 -13.29 2.12
C ALA A 116 1.04 -14.65 2.35
N ASP A 117 0.91 -15.11 3.60
CA ASP A 117 0.35 -16.41 3.97
C ASP A 117 -1.06 -16.36 4.59
N HIS A 118 -1.64 -15.17 4.79
CA HIS A 118 -2.98 -15.04 5.40
C HIS A 118 -4.06 -14.73 4.37
N HIS A 119 -4.30 -15.69 3.46
CA HIS A 119 -5.55 -15.75 2.72
C HIS A 119 -6.63 -16.39 3.60
N PRO A 120 -7.83 -15.79 3.76
CA PRO A 120 -8.90 -16.31 4.64
C PRO A 120 -9.55 -17.63 4.16
N LEU A 121 -8.95 -18.30 3.16
CA LEU A 121 -9.34 -19.65 2.73
C LEU A 121 -8.43 -20.74 3.30
N PHE A 122 -7.30 -20.38 3.94
CA PHE A 122 -6.33 -21.35 4.47
C PHE A 122 -6.61 -21.78 5.92
N GLU A 123 -7.30 -20.95 6.72
CA GLU A 123 -7.59 -21.26 8.13
C GLU A 123 -8.53 -22.45 8.33
N ARG A 124 -9.43 -22.74 7.38
CA ARG A 124 -10.33 -23.90 7.52
C ARG A 124 -9.64 -25.26 7.35
N ARG A 125 -8.48 -25.33 6.66
CA ARG A 125 -7.77 -26.61 6.46
C ARG A 125 -6.80 -26.95 7.59
N PHE A 126 -6.32 -25.98 8.36
CA PHE A 126 -5.34 -26.25 9.40
C PHE A 126 -5.97 -26.75 10.70
N VAL A 127 -7.15 -26.24 11.06
CA VAL A 127 -7.91 -26.69 12.24
C VAL A 127 -8.43 -28.13 12.06
N GLU A 128 -8.91 -28.48 10.86
CA GLU A 128 -9.40 -29.83 10.57
C GLU A 128 -8.28 -30.90 10.57
N SER A 129 -7.05 -30.57 10.17
CA SER A 129 -5.94 -31.54 10.19
C SER A 129 -5.42 -31.80 11.61
N ARG A 130 -5.46 -30.81 12.51
CA ARG A 130 -5.07 -30.98 13.92
C ARG A 130 -6.14 -31.64 14.79
N CYS A 131 -7.43 -31.41 14.53
CA CYS A 131 -8.50 -32.10 15.29
C CYS A 131 -8.57 -33.61 14.90
N ARG A 132 -8.13 -34.01 13.69
CA ARG A 132 -7.99 -35.44 13.29
C ARG A 132 -6.77 -36.17 13.89
N SER A 133 -5.68 -35.46 14.23
CA SER A 133 -4.47 -36.10 14.76
C SER A 133 -4.47 -36.27 16.29
N GLN A 134 -5.44 -35.70 17.01
CA GLN A 134 -5.46 -35.69 18.48
C GLN A 134 -6.71 -36.27 19.14
N ASN A 135 -7.67 -36.81 18.36
CA ASN A 135 -8.84 -37.53 18.87
C ASN A 135 -9.54 -36.84 20.06
N ARG A 136 -9.62 -35.51 20.04
CA ARG A 136 -10.38 -34.71 21.02
C ARG A 136 -11.54 -34.06 20.30
N GLN A 137 -12.74 -34.29 20.80
CA GLN A 137 -13.97 -33.62 20.35
C GLN A 137 -13.82 -32.11 20.55
N CYS A 138 -13.69 -31.39 19.44
CA CYS A 138 -13.85 -29.95 19.36
C CYS A 138 -15.37 -29.67 19.51
N ARG A 139 -15.85 -29.17 20.67
CA ARG A 139 -17.23 -28.68 20.86
C ARG A 139 -17.33 -27.24 20.32
N GLU A 140 -18.50 -26.93 19.75
CA GLU A 140 -18.90 -25.65 19.13
C GLU A 140 -18.81 -24.45 20.08
#